data_AF-L8X0A6-F1
#
_entry.id   AF-L8X0A6-F1
#
_cell.length_a   1.000
_cell.length_b   1.000
_cell.length_c   1.000
_cell.angle_alpha   90.00
_cell.angle_beta   90.00
_cell.angle_gamma   90.00
#
_symmetry.space_group_name_H-M   'P 1'
#
loop_
_entity.id
_entity.type
_entity.pdbx_description
1 polymer ?
#
loop_
_entity_poly.entity_id
_entity_poly.type
_entity_poly.pdbx_seq_one_letter_code
_entity_poly.pdbx_strand_id
1 'polypeptide(L)'
;MTTPQLLPLHIDYDGPAPVDTYFHPAKDSNGTHIAAFRGRTLCGVDLPLPAGYTGAVLSTKSDKNGEKRLETASTFSEITLWRPDIPVDVNADEYARAMDEWTRMATLVRCGFISTIFAQN
;
A
#
# COMPACT_ATOMS: atom_id res chain seq x y z
N MET A 1 10.44 9.62 3.43
CA MET A 1 9.32 8.87 2.84
C MET A 1 8.82 7.95 3.93
N THR A 2 7.52 7.95 4.20
CA THR A 2 6.92 7.13 5.26
C THR A 2 6.27 5.93 4.60
N THR A 3 6.64 4.72 4.99
CA THR A 3 6.08 3.48 4.42
C THR A 3 4.76 3.16 5.12
N PRO A 4 3.61 3.15 4.40
CA PRO A 4 2.33 2.76 4.98
C PRO A 4 2.32 1.32 5.48
N GLN A 5 1.61 1.08 6.58
CA GLN A 5 1.48 -0.23 7.22
C GLN A 5 0.05 -0.76 7.00
N LEU A 6 -0.13 -1.77 6.14
CA LEU A 6 -1.43 -2.37 5.88
C LEU A 6 -1.67 -3.52 6.87
N LEU A 7 -2.38 -3.22 7.96
CA LEU A 7 -2.68 -4.17 9.04
C LEU A 7 -3.92 -5.03 8.71
N PRO A 8 -3.99 -6.29 9.17
CA PRO A 8 -5.12 -7.20 8.93
C PRO A 8 -6.27 -6.95 9.93
N LEU A 9 -6.58 -5.69 10.20
CA LEU A 9 -7.58 -5.27 11.18
C LEU A 9 -8.08 -3.86 10.88
N HIS A 10 -9.21 -3.50 11.49
CA HIS A 10 -9.77 -2.15 11.46
C HIS A 10 -9.58 -1.47 12.83
N ILE A 11 -9.23 -0.19 12.82
CA ILE A 11 -9.14 0.67 14.00
C ILE A 11 -10.15 1.79 13.79
N ASP A 12 -11.16 1.89 14.66
CA ASP A 12 -12.22 2.90 14.53
C ASP A 12 -11.71 4.33 14.76
N TYR A 13 -10.56 4.48 15.44
CA TYR A 13 -9.93 5.75 15.73
C TYR A 13 -9.11 6.23 14.53
N ASP A 14 -9.51 7.37 13.94
CA ASP A 14 -8.84 8.03 12.82
C ASP A 14 -8.20 9.36 13.27
N GLY A 15 -7.01 9.25 13.85
CA GLY A 15 -6.27 10.40 14.41
C GLY A 15 -4.82 10.06 14.75
N PRO A 16 -4.05 11.01 15.30
CA PRO A 16 -2.65 10.78 15.65
C PRO A 16 -2.50 9.62 16.64
N ALA A 17 -1.59 8.70 16.34
CA ALA A 17 -1.26 7.58 17.20
C ALA A 17 0.26 7.52 17.43
N PRO A 18 0.73 7.18 18.64
CA PRO A 18 2.15 7.03 18.95
C PRO A 18 2.72 5.71 18.39
N VAL A 19 2.69 5.55 17.06
CA VAL A 19 3.10 4.31 16.36
C VAL A 19 4.55 3.95 16.71
N ASP A 20 5.46 4.91 16.59
CA ASP A 20 6.89 4.71 16.85
C ASP A 20 7.21 4.29 18.29
N THR A 21 6.29 4.53 19.24
CA THR A 21 6.47 4.17 20.65
C THR A 21 6.01 2.74 20.97
N TYR A 22 5.03 2.21 20.24
CA TYR A 22 4.38 0.94 20.60
C TYR A 22 4.49 -0.14 19.53
N PHE A 23 4.71 0.23 18.28
CA PHE A 23 4.78 -0.70 17.17
C PHE A 23 6.21 -0.75 16.63
N HIS A 24 6.94 -1.79 17.03
CA HIS A 24 8.34 -1.99 16.65
C HIS A 24 8.51 -3.25 15.79
N PRO A 25 8.37 -3.15 14.47
CA PRO A 25 8.74 -4.23 13.55
C PRO A 25 10.22 -4.59 13.67
N ALA A 26 10.51 -5.88 13.79
CA ALA A 26 11.85 -6.44 13.65
C ALA A 26 11.89 -7.36 12.43
N LYS A 27 13.00 -7.40 11.69
CA LYS A 27 13.17 -8.37 10.59
C LYS A 27 13.80 -9.65 11.11
N ASP A 28 13.27 -10.79 10.69
CA ASP A 28 13.88 -12.10 10.91
C ASP A 28 15.03 -12.37 9.92
N SER A 29 15.65 -13.55 10.02
CA SER A 29 16.73 -13.97 9.12
C SER A 29 16.30 -14.08 7.65
N ASN A 30 15.00 -14.19 7.40
CA ASN A 30 14.42 -14.33 6.06
C ASN A 30 13.97 -12.98 5.49
N GLY A 31 14.15 -11.88 6.23
CA GLY A 31 13.70 -10.54 5.86
C GLY A 31 12.22 -10.28 6.11
N THR A 32 11.50 -11.20 6.76
CA THR A 32 10.10 -11.04 7.15
C THR A 32 10.03 -10.12 8.36
N HIS A 33 9.14 -9.14 8.32
CA HIS A 33 8.86 -8.31 9.48
C HIS A 33 8.02 -9.07 10.49
N ILE A 34 8.38 -8.99 11.76
CA ILE A 34 7.65 -9.53 12.89
C ILE A 34 7.36 -8.39 13.85
N ALA A 35 6.10 -8.26 14.24
CA ALA A 35 5.65 -7.30 15.26
C ALA A 35 4.53 -7.92 16.08
N ALA A 36 4.09 -7.21 17.12
CA ALA A 36 2.90 -7.58 17.86
C ALA A 36 1.94 -6.39 17.95
N PHE A 37 0.65 -6.65 17.79
CA PHE A 37 -0.40 -5.66 18.00
C PHE A 37 -1.50 -6.25 18.89
N ARG A 38 -1.81 -5.58 20.00
CA ARG A 38 -2.77 -6.05 21.02
C ARG A 38 -2.55 -7.50 21.47
N GLY A 39 -1.28 -7.88 21.64
CA GLY A 39 -0.89 -9.22 22.09
C GLY A 39 -0.96 -10.31 21.03
N ARG A 40 -1.21 -9.98 19.76
CA ARG A 40 -1.18 -10.91 18.63
C ARG A 40 0.03 -10.68 17.74
N THR A 41 0.64 -11.76 17.29
CA THR A 41 1.79 -11.71 16.38
C THR A 41 1.31 -11.31 14.99
N LEU A 42 2.06 -10.41 14.36
CA LEU A 42 1.91 -10.02 12.98
C LEU A 42 3.19 -10.38 12.22
N CYS A 43 3.01 -10.96 11.04
CA CYS A 43 4.08 -11.28 10.10
C CYS A 43 3.87 -10.41 8.85
N GLY A 44 4.89 -9.66 8.45
CA GLY A 44 4.78 -8.67 7.39
C GLY A 44 5.86 -8.80 6.33
N VAL A 45 5.55 -8.32 5.13
CA VAL A 45 6.48 -8.28 3.99
C VAL A 45 6.43 -6.90 3.35
N ASP A 46 7.56 -6.44 2.85
CA ASP A 46 7.63 -5.21 2.05
C ASP A 46 7.12 -5.53 0.64
N LEU A 47 6.03 -4.87 0.25
CA LEU A 47 5.41 -4.98 -1.06
C LEU A 47 5.76 -3.72 -1.89
N PRO A 48 6.74 -3.79 -2.80
CA PRO A 48 7.10 -2.66 -3.64
C PRO A 48 5.97 -2.34 -4.62
N LEU A 49 5.81 -1.05 -4.93
CA LEU A 49 4.88 -0.64 -5.97
C LEU A 49 5.41 -1.06 -7.36
N PRO A 50 4.52 -1.33 -8.34
CA PRO A 50 4.93 -1.70 -9.69
C PRO A 50 5.75 -0.60 -10.36
N ALA A 51 6.62 -0.98 -11.30
CA ALA A 51 7.45 -0.03 -12.02
C ALA A 51 6.61 1.06 -12.71
N GLY A 52 7.02 2.32 -12.56
CA GLY A 52 6.31 3.48 -13.11
C GLY A 52 5.18 4.02 -12.24
N TYR A 53 4.95 3.44 -11.05
CA TYR A 53 3.96 3.92 -10.09
C TYR A 53 4.62 4.66 -8.91
N THR A 54 3.87 5.57 -8.31
CA THR A 54 4.25 6.25 -7.06
C THR A 54 3.01 6.36 -6.20
N GLY A 55 3.12 5.93 -4.95
CA GLY A 55 2.08 6.06 -3.95
C GLY A 55 2.05 7.48 -3.41
N ALA A 56 0.84 7.99 -3.16
CA ALA A 56 0.63 9.30 -2.55
C ALA A 56 -0.41 9.19 -1.44
N VAL A 57 -0.12 9.79 -0.28
CA VAL A 57 -1.10 10.04 0.78
C VAL A 57 -1.68 11.43 0.54
N LEU A 58 -3.00 11.49 0.42
CA LEU A 58 -3.71 12.74 0.16
C LEU A 58 -4.43 13.21 1.42
N SER A 59 -4.35 14.51 1.69
CA SER A 59 -5.13 15.18 2.74
C SER A 59 -6.19 16.06 2.09
N THR A 60 -7.35 16.16 2.72
CA THR A 60 -8.41 17.10 2.28
C THR A 60 -8.23 18.41 3.03
N LYS A 61 -8.13 19.52 2.30
CA LYS A 61 -8.22 20.87 2.84
C LYS A 61 -9.47 21.55 2.32
N SER A 62 -10.13 22.30 3.20
CA SER A 62 -11.26 23.14 2.84
C SER A 62 -10.79 24.59 2.78
N ASP A 63 -11.00 25.25 1.66
CA ASP A 63 -10.73 26.67 1.53
C ASP A 63 -11.78 27.50 2.27
N LYS A 64 -11.51 28.81 2.45
CA LYS A 64 -12.46 29.76 3.09
C LYS A 64 -13.82 29.80 2.40
N ASN A 65 -13.88 29.39 1.13
CA ASN A 65 -15.08 29.33 0.31
C ASN A 65 -15.83 27.98 0.40
N GLY A 66 -15.34 27.03 1.21
CA GLY A 66 -15.94 25.70 1.36
C GLY A 66 -15.60 24.70 0.24
N GLU A 67 -14.74 25.10 -0.71
CA GLU A 67 -14.25 24.21 -1.75
C GLU A 67 -13.24 23.20 -1.17
N LYS A 68 -13.47 21.91 -1.39
CA LYS A 68 -12.58 20.83 -0.93
C LYS A 68 -11.50 20.59 -1.96
N ARG A 69 -10.24 20.72 -1.55
CA ARG A 69 -9.06 20.42 -2.38
C ARG A 69 -8.27 19.28 -1.75
N LEU A 70 -7.75 18.42 -2.62
CA LEU A 70 -6.80 17.38 -2.22
C LEU A 70 -5.39 17.94 -2.33
N GLU A 71 -4.58 17.70 -1.30
CA GLU A 71 -3.15 17.99 -1.31
C GLU A 71 -2.35 16.73 -1.00
N THR A 72 -1.15 16.65 -1.57
CA THR A 72 -0.24 15.53 -1.29
C THR A 72 0.44 15.77 0.04
N ALA A 73 0.10 14.95 1.03
CA ALA A 73 0.73 14.97 2.35
C ALA A 73 2.08 14.25 2.33
N SER A 74 2.17 13.12 1.63
CA SER A 74 3.42 12.35 1.49
C SER A 74 3.38 11.43 0.28
N THR A 75 4.54 10.87 -0.09
CA THR A 75 4.68 9.86 -1.14
C THR A 75 5.42 8.62 -0.63
N PHE A 76 5.17 7.47 -1.26
CA PHE A 76 5.79 6.19 -0.92
C PHE A 76 6.01 5.33 -2.18
N SER A 77 6.98 4.42 -2.10
CA SER A 77 7.35 3.48 -3.17
C SER A 77 7.03 2.02 -2.84
N GLU A 78 6.59 1.74 -1.62
CA GLU A 78 6.26 0.41 -1.11
C GLU A 78 5.25 0.52 0.05
N ILE A 79 4.59 -0.58 0.36
CA ILE A 79 3.76 -0.73 1.57
C ILE A 79 4.23 -1.97 2.34
N THR A 80 4.13 -1.95 3.66
CA THR A 80 4.34 -3.18 4.45
C THR A 80 2.99 -3.86 4.64
N LEU A 81 2.83 -5.06 4.06
CA LEU A 81 1.62 -5.87 4.14
C LEU A 81 1.74 -6.84 5.31
N TRP A 82 0.77 -6.85 6.23
CA TRP A 82 0.79 -7.69 7.43
C TRP A 82 -0.31 -8.77 7.43
N ARG A 83 0.03 -9.95 7.93
CA ARG A 83 -0.89 -11.07 8.20
C ARG A 83 -0.77 -11.51 9.67
N PRO A 84 -1.86 -12.04 10.26
CA PRO A 84 -1.83 -12.54 11.63
C PRO A 84 -1.17 -13.91 11.69
N ASP A 85 -0.20 -14.07 12.59
CA ASP A 85 0.43 -15.33 13.01
C ASP A 85 1.17 -16.15 11.91
N ILE A 86 0.86 -15.96 10.63
CA ILE A 86 1.35 -16.73 9.48
C ILE A 86 2.13 -15.80 8.55
N PRO A 87 3.31 -16.22 8.04
CA PRO A 87 4.04 -15.47 7.02
C PRO A 87 3.18 -15.17 5.79
N VAL A 88 3.41 -14.02 5.18
CA VAL A 88 2.68 -13.59 3.98
C VAL A 88 3.14 -14.43 2.79
N ASP A 89 2.20 -15.15 2.15
CA ASP A 89 2.43 -15.72 0.82
C ASP A 89 2.05 -14.70 -0.25
N VAL A 90 3.05 -14.01 -0.79
CA VAL A 90 2.89 -12.95 -1.80
C VAL A 90 2.15 -13.45 -3.06
N ASN A 91 2.25 -14.74 -3.40
CA ASN A 91 1.61 -15.29 -4.59
C ASN A 91 0.13 -15.64 -4.39
N ALA A 92 -0.32 -15.73 -3.13
CA ALA A 92 -1.70 -16.06 -2.78
C ALA A 92 -2.44 -14.86 -2.17
N ASP A 93 -1.71 -13.86 -1.66
CA ASP A 93 -2.29 -12.69 -1.00
C ASP A 93 -3.02 -11.75 -1.98
N GLU A 94 -4.24 -11.36 -1.62
CA GLU A 94 -5.10 -10.53 -2.46
C GLU A 94 -4.52 -9.14 -2.78
N TYR A 95 -3.85 -8.50 -1.83
CA TYR A 95 -3.28 -7.16 -2.02
C TYR A 95 -1.99 -7.25 -2.83
N ALA A 96 -1.16 -8.25 -2.57
CA ALA A 96 0.05 -8.49 -3.34
C ALA A 96 -0.28 -8.78 -4.81
N ARG A 97 -1.23 -9.69 -5.05
CA ARG A 97 -1.69 -10.04 -6.40
C ARG A 97 -2.37 -8.87 -7.09
N ALA A 98 -3.23 -8.11 -6.40
CA ALA A 98 -3.84 -6.92 -6.98
C ALA A 98 -2.78 -5.87 -7.33
N MET A 99 -1.79 -5.64 -6.48
CA MET A 99 -0.74 -4.67 -6.75
C MET A 99 0.03 -5.02 -8.02
N ASP A 100 0.39 -6.28 -8.21
CA ASP A 100 1.20 -6.70 -9.36
C ASP A 100 0.36 -7.07 -10.60
N GLU A 101 -0.54 -8.04 -10.47
CA GLU A 101 -1.31 -8.61 -11.59
C GLU A 101 -2.28 -7.59 -12.18
N TRP A 102 -3.10 -6.94 -11.34
CA TRP A 102 -4.12 -6.00 -11.84
C TRP A 102 -3.48 -4.78 -12.49
N THR A 103 -2.40 -4.25 -11.92
CA THR A 103 -1.71 -3.09 -12.49
C THR A 103 -1.09 -3.38 -13.86
N ARG A 104 -0.49 -4.57 -14.02
CA ARG A 104 -0.01 -5.06 -15.32
C ARG A 104 -1.16 -5.21 -16.32
N MET A 105 -2.26 -5.84 -15.90
CA MET A 105 -3.45 -6.01 -16.74
C MET A 105 -4.06 -4.67 -17.18
N ALA A 106 -4.20 -3.71 -16.27
CA ALA A 106 -4.72 -2.38 -16.57
C ALA A 106 -3.84 -1.64 -17.59
N THR A 107 -2.52 -1.81 -17.50
CA THR A 107 -1.57 -1.27 -18.48
C THR A 107 -1.77 -1.90 -19.87
N LEU A 108 -1.97 -3.22 -19.94
CA LEU A 108 -2.23 -3.93 -21.19
C LEU A 108 -3.55 -3.48 -21.85
N VAL A 109 -4.63 -3.34 -21.07
CA VAL A 109 -5.91 -2.86 -21.60
C VAL A 109 -5.78 -1.43 -22.15
N ARG A 110 -5.08 -0.55 -21.43
CA ARG A 110 -4.85 0.84 -21.86
C ARG A 110 -4.05 0.90 -23.17
N CYS A 111 -2.98 0.10 -23.30
CA CYS A 111 -2.11 0.13 -24.48
C CYS A 111 -2.66 -0.68 -25.67
N GLY A 112 -3.38 -1.77 -25.41
CA GLY A 112 -3.96 -2.64 -26.42
C GLY A 112 -5.11 -2.02 -27.20
N PHE A 113 -5.83 -1.04 -26.62
CA PHE A 113 -6.95 -0.39 -27.31
C PHE A 113 -6.51 0.71 -28.30
N ILE A 114 -5.32 1.30 -28.12
CA ILE A 114 -4.83 2.41 -28.98
C ILE A 114 -4.04 1.88 -30.18
N SER A 115 -3.35 0.75 -30.05
CA SER A 115 -2.48 0.23 -31.12
C SER A 115 -3.27 -0.32 -32.33
N THR A 116 -4.51 -0.78 -32.14
CA THR A 116 -5.34 -1.33 -33.23
C THR A 116 -6.03 -0.23 -34.05
N ILE A 117 -6.23 0.97 -33.49
CA ILE A 117 -6.89 2.09 -34.18
C ILE A 117 -5.93 2.85 -35.10
N PHE A 118 -4.63 2.89 -34.77
CA PHE A 118 -3.62 3.64 -35.56
C PHE A 118 -2.78 2.77 -36.52
N ALA A 119 -2.96 1.45 -36.53
CA ALA A 119 -2.25 0.55 -37.48
C ALA A 119 -3.02 0.31 -38.81
N GLN A 120 -4.11 1.04 -39.04
CA GLN A 120 -4.97 0.90 -40.23
C GLN A 120 -5.07 2.20 -41.07
N ASN A 121 -4.14 3.16 -40.91
CA ASN A 121 -4.11 4.35 -41.75
C ASN A 121 -2.69 4.69 -42.21
#